data_AF-A0A4R3YWU8-F1
#
_entry.id   AF-A0A4R3YWU8-F1
#
_cell.length_a   1.000
_cell.length_b   1.000
_cell.length_c   1.000
_cell.angle_alpha   90.00
_cell.angle_beta   90.00
_cell.angle_gamma   90.00
#
_symmetry.space_group_name_H-M   'P 1'
#
loop_
_entity.id
_entity.type
_entity.pdbx_description
1 polymer ?
#
loop_
_entity_poly.entity_id
_entity_poly.type
_entity_poly.pdbx_seq_one_letter_code
_entity_poly.pdbx_strand_id
1 'polypeptide(L)'
;MPVALLHPTGTPKSAAIAPADRFRTAQAWNVLRAAARIEPDHDAVLAWYRDDPIVSLDRRTAEALVAEGRHDEVLTFLDEVHGLGDGAEMRWSAF
;
A
#
# COMPACT_ATOMS: atom_id res chain seq x y z
N MET A 1 -2.21 -56.68 -15.47
CA MET A 1 -2.67 -56.20 -14.14
C MET A 1 -1.84 -54.97 -13.77
N PRO A 2 -2.44 -53.85 -13.36
CA PRO A 2 -1.86 -52.50 -13.50
C PRO A 2 -1.31 -51.92 -12.19
N VAL A 3 -0.41 -50.93 -12.26
CA VAL A 3 -0.44 -49.81 -11.32
C VAL A 3 0.00 -48.55 -12.07
N ALA A 4 -0.98 -47.67 -12.28
CA ALA A 4 -0.76 -46.30 -12.66
C ALA A 4 -0.26 -45.55 -11.42
N LEU A 5 0.97 -45.04 -11.46
CA LEU A 5 1.40 -44.05 -10.49
C LEU A 5 1.03 -42.68 -11.06
N LEU A 6 -0.12 -42.19 -10.63
CA LEU A 6 -0.59 -40.83 -10.89
C LEU A 6 0.42 -39.87 -10.25
N HIS A 7 1.19 -39.17 -11.06
CA HIS A 7 1.96 -38.01 -10.62
C HIS A 7 0.96 -36.96 -10.12
N PRO A 8 1.11 -36.36 -8.92
CA PRO A 8 0.27 -35.23 -8.56
C PRO A 8 0.56 -34.09 -9.53
N THR A 9 -0.47 -33.67 -10.24
CA THR A 9 -0.50 -32.48 -11.09
C THR A 9 -0.23 -31.26 -10.22
N GLY A 10 1.04 -30.93 -10.02
CA GLY A 10 1.45 -29.66 -9.46
C GLY A 10 1.42 -28.60 -10.55
N THR A 11 0.24 -28.18 -10.99
CA THR A 11 0.12 -26.84 -11.55
C THR A 11 0.15 -25.89 -10.36
N PRO A 12 1.20 -25.06 -10.16
CA PRO A 12 0.93 -23.76 -9.56
C PRO A 12 -0.02 -23.10 -10.54
N LYS A 13 -1.30 -23.08 -10.17
CA LYS A 13 -2.32 -22.27 -10.83
C LYS A 13 -1.71 -20.88 -10.90
N SER A 14 -1.25 -20.53 -12.10
CA SER A 14 -1.03 -19.16 -12.53
C SER A 14 -2.39 -18.49 -12.37
N ALA A 15 -2.69 -18.10 -11.13
CA ALA A 15 -3.87 -17.36 -10.79
C ALA A 15 -3.62 -16.02 -11.45
N ALA A 16 -4.19 -15.85 -12.63
CA ALA A 16 -4.37 -14.54 -13.22
C ALA A 16 -4.73 -13.59 -12.08
N ILE A 17 -3.83 -12.64 -11.77
CA ILE A 17 -3.79 -11.80 -10.57
C ILE A 17 -5.18 -11.69 -9.96
N ALA A 18 -5.41 -12.27 -8.78
CA ALA A 18 -6.75 -12.43 -8.25
C ALA A 18 -7.43 -11.05 -8.11
N PRO A 19 -8.76 -10.95 -8.22
CA PRO A 19 -9.46 -9.66 -8.15
C PRO A 19 -9.09 -8.83 -6.91
N ALA A 20 -8.91 -9.50 -5.76
CA ALA A 20 -8.48 -8.86 -4.50
C ALA A 20 -7.05 -8.33 -4.55
N ASP A 21 -6.14 -8.98 -5.28
CA ASP A 21 -4.76 -8.50 -5.47
C ASP A 21 -4.75 -7.25 -6.36
N ARG A 22 -5.57 -7.23 -7.42
CA ARG A 22 -5.72 -6.05 -8.29
C ARG A 22 -6.31 -4.86 -7.54
N PHE A 23 -7.32 -5.11 -6.71
CA PHE A 23 -7.91 -4.08 -5.87
C PHE A 23 -6.88 -3.48 -4.91
N ARG A 24 -6.16 -4.32 -4.15
CA ARG A 24 -5.08 -3.85 -3.26
C ARG A 24 -4.00 -3.08 -4.00
N THR A 25 -3.58 -3.57 -5.17
CA THR A 25 -2.62 -2.86 -6.02
C THR A 25 -3.15 -1.49 -6.44
N ALA A 26 -4.41 -1.39 -6.85
CA ALA A 26 -5.04 -0.12 -7.21
C ALA A 26 -5.08 0.87 -6.02
N GLN A 27 -5.36 0.36 -4.81
CA GLN A 27 -5.38 1.20 -3.61
C GLN A 27 -3.99 1.65 -3.17
N ALA A 28 -2.98 0.79 -3.27
CA ALA A 28 -1.58 1.18 -3.06
C ALA A 28 -1.18 2.32 -4.00
N TRP A 29 -1.50 2.22 -5.29
CA TRP A 29 -1.25 3.29 -6.25
C TRP A 29 -2.04 4.57 -5.97
N ASN A 30 -3.23 4.47 -5.39
CA ASN A 30 -4.00 5.64 -5.02
C ASN A 30 -3.33 6.40 -3.87
N VAL A 31 -2.90 5.69 -2.83
CA VAL A 31 -2.17 6.25 -1.69
C VAL A 31 -0.85 6.88 -2.13
N LEU A 32 -0.04 6.17 -2.93
CA LEU A 32 1.24 6.69 -3.42
C LEU A 32 1.07 7.97 -4.26
N ARG A 33 0.04 8.03 -5.12
CA ARG A 33 -0.27 9.25 -5.89
C ARG A 33 -0.74 10.40 -5.02
N ALA A 34 -1.42 10.12 -3.91
CA ALA A 34 -1.82 11.14 -2.95
C ALA A 34 -0.60 11.69 -2.21
N ALA A 35 0.27 10.81 -1.71
CA ALA A 35 1.52 11.20 -1.07
C ALA A 35 2.44 11.97 -2.04
N ALA A 36 2.51 11.57 -3.32
CA ALA A 36 3.31 12.24 -4.34
C ALA A 36 2.86 13.68 -4.67
N ARG A 37 1.65 14.09 -4.27
CA ARG A 37 1.21 15.50 -4.38
C ARG A 37 1.78 16.38 -3.26
N ILE A 38 2.19 15.75 -2.15
CA ILE A 38 2.78 16.41 -0.98
C ILE A 38 4.31 16.38 -1.11
N GLU A 39 4.88 15.22 -1.45
CA GLU A 39 6.31 15.03 -1.66
C GLU A 39 6.63 14.57 -3.08
N PRO A 40 7.36 15.37 -3.87
CA PRO A 40 7.77 14.97 -5.20
C PRO A 40 8.86 13.89 -5.23
N ASP A 41 9.63 13.69 -4.16
CA ASP A 41 10.63 12.61 -4.10
C ASP A 41 9.98 11.23 -3.97
N HIS A 42 10.07 10.45 -5.04
CA HIS A 42 9.46 9.13 -5.13
C HIS A 42 10.08 8.11 -4.16
N ASP A 43 11.40 8.18 -3.93
CA ASP A 43 12.07 7.26 -2.98
C ASP A 43 11.61 7.55 -1.55
N ALA A 44 11.44 8.83 -1.20
CA ALA A 44 10.90 9.24 0.09
C ALA A 44 9.44 8.78 0.28
N VAL A 45 8.59 8.93 -0.74
CA VAL A 45 7.19 8.47 -0.70
C VAL A 45 7.10 6.95 -0.55
N LEU A 46 7.96 6.19 -1.24
CA LEU A 46 7.99 4.74 -1.13
C LEU A 46 8.51 4.27 0.24
N ALA A 47 9.55 4.94 0.76
CA ALA A 47 10.06 4.66 2.10
C ALA A 47 8.98 4.92 3.16
N TRP A 48 8.30 6.07 3.09
CA TRP A 48 7.18 6.35 3.99
C TRP A 48 6.08 5.28 3.90
N TYR A 49 5.67 4.93 2.67
CA TYR A 49 4.59 3.97 2.46
C TYR A 49 4.86 2.61 3.13
N ARG A 50 6.12 2.16 3.13
CA ARG A 50 6.52 0.82 3.58
C ARG A 50 7.01 0.79 5.02
N ASP A 51 7.78 1.81 5.41
CA ASP A 51 8.63 1.75 6.60
C ASP A 51 8.17 2.70 7.71
N ASP A 52 7.34 3.70 7.40
CA ASP A 52 6.95 4.74 8.34
C ASP A 52 5.56 4.48 8.97
N PRO A 53 5.49 4.18 10.27
CA PRO A 53 4.23 3.93 10.96
C PRO A 53 3.47 5.24 11.23
N ILE A 54 2.26 5.36 10.69
CA ILE A 54 1.41 6.51 10.90
C ILE A 54 0.85 6.46 12.32
N VAL A 55 1.35 7.32 13.22
CA VAL A 55 1.00 7.32 14.65
C VAL A 55 -0.51 7.49 14.88
N SER A 56 -1.16 8.33 14.08
CA SER A 56 -2.61 8.58 14.15
C SER A 56 -3.46 7.39 13.68
N LEU A 57 -2.87 6.46 12.91
CA LEU A 57 -3.54 5.28 12.35
C LEU A 57 -2.96 4.00 12.97
N ASP A 58 -3.07 3.88 14.29
CA ASP A 58 -2.65 2.73 15.08
C ASP A 58 -1.15 2.37 14.96
N ARG A 59 -0.29 3.33 14.60
CA ARG A 59 1.14 3.11 14.31
C ARG A 59 1.35 2.02 13.25
N ARG A 60 0.49 1.97 12.25
CA ARG A 60 0.61 1.08 11.09
C ARG A 60 1.19 1.84 9.91
N THR A 61 1.97 1.14 9.10
CA THR A 61 2.47 1.69 7.84
C THR A 61 1.33 1.79 6.83
N ALA A 62 1.45 2.69 5.86
CA ALA A 62 0.44 2.82 4.81
C ALA A 62 0.26 1.51 4.01
N GLU A 63 1.34 0.74 3.81
CA GLU A 63 1.30 -0.60 3.22
C GLU A 63 0.42 -1.55 4.02
N ALA A 64 0.61 -1.63 5.34
CA ALA A 64 -0.18 -2.49 6.21
C ALA A 64 -1.67 -2.09 6.18
N LEU A 65 -1.97 -0.79 6.22
CA LEU A 65 -3.34 -0.28 6.16
C LEU A 65 -4.00 -0.60 4.81
N VAL A 66 -3.29 -0.50 3.69
CA VAL A 66 -3.82 -0.93 2.38
C VAL A 66 -4.07 -2.44 2.34
N ALA A 67 -3.17 -3.24 2.92
CA ALA A 67 -3.35 -4.69 3.00
C ALA A 67 -4.56 -5.09 3.86
N GLU A 68 -4.85 -4.33 4.91
CA GLU A 68 -6.03 -4.49 5.77
C GLU A 68 -7.32 -3.91 5.17
N GLY A 69 -7.24 -3.22 4.02
CA GLY A 69 -8.39 -2.57 3.38
C GLY A 69 -8.71 -1.18 3.92
N ARG A 70 -7.92 -0.67 4.87
CA ARG A 70 -8.03 0.65 5.55
C ARG A 70 -7.38 1.81 4.78
N HIS A 71 -7.27 1.68 3.47
CA HIS A 71 -6.66 2.69 2.58
C HIS A 71 -7.39 4.05 2.60
N ASP A 72 -8.69 4.07 2.86
CA ASP A 72 -9.49 5.30 2.93
C ASP A 72 -9.01 6.22 4.05
N GLU A 73 -8.72 5.65 5.24
CA GLU A 73 -8.17 6.39 6.39
C GLU A 73 -6.82 7.04 6.06
N VAL A 74 -5.97 6.36 5.28
CA VAL A 74 -4.69 6.91 4.81
C VAL A 74 -4.90 8.07 3.84
N LEU A 75 -5.89 7.98 2.96
CA LEU A 75 -6.20 9.05 2.00
C LEU A 75 -6.77 10.29 2.69
N THR A 76 -7.67 10.10 3.67
CA THR A 76 -8.19 11.20 4.50
C THR A 76 -7.06 11.87 5.26
N PHE A 77 -6.17 11.09 5.88
CA PHE A 77 -5.00 11.62 6.56
C PHE A 77 -4.09 12.46 5.64
N LEU A 78 -3.81 11.97 4.43
CA LEU A 78 -3.02 12.72 3.44
C LEU A 78 -3.72 14.02 2.99
N ASP A 79 -5.04 14.01 2.86
CA ASP A 79 -5.83 15.20 2.52
C ASP A 79 -5.79 16.25 3.63
N GLU A 80 -5.90 15.81 4.90
CA GLU A 80 -5.73 16.68 6.07
C GLU A 80 -4.33 17.30 6.14
N VAL A 81 -3.28 16.48 5.92
CA VAL A 81 -1.89 16.94 5.90
C VAL A 81 -1.66 17.95 4.76
N HIS A 82 -2.22 17.70 3.57
CA HIS A 82 -2.11 18.63 2.44
C HIS A 82 -2.89 19.95 2.68
N GLY A 83 -4.07 19.87 3.29
CA GLY A 83 -4.97 21.01 3.52
C GLY A 83 -4.52 21.96 4.63
N LEU A 84 -3.65 21.52 5.55
CA LEU A 84 -3.25 22.31 6.72
C LEU A 84 -2.20 23.42 6.44
N GLY A 85 -1.69 23.53 5.21
CA GLY A 85 -0.90 24.69 4.75
C GLY A 85 0.60 24.45 4.66
N ASP A 86 1.16 24.84 3.52
CA ASP A 86 2.58 24.87 3.16
C ASP A 86 3.33 23.53 3.25
N GLY A 87 3.00 22.63 2.31
CA GLY A 87 3.61 21.31 2.10
C GLY A 87 5.11 21.28 1.76
N ALA A 88 5.88 22.33 2.07
CA ALA A 88 7.33 22.36 1.88
C ALA A 88 8.12 22.40 3.20
N GLU A 89 7.51 22.78 4.34
CA GLU A 89 8.25 22.98 5.60
C GLU A 89 7.90 21.98 6.72
N MET A 90 6.75 21.29 6.65
CA MET A 90 6.47 20.10 7.47
C MET A 90 7.14 18.87 6.87
N ARG A 91 8.47 18.91 6.75
CA ARG A 91 9.32 17.93 6.06
C ARG A 91 9.29 16.57 6.76
N TRP A 92 8.19 15.80 6.69
CA TRP A 92 8.06 14.38 7.07
C TRP A 92 8.62 13.96 8.45
N SER A 93 9.05 14.92 9.29
CA SER A 93 9.84 14.69 10.50
C SER A 93 8.97 14.55 11.76
N ALA A 94 7.66 14.65 11.59
CA ALA A 94 6.67 14.67 12.67
C ALA A 94 5.74 13.46 12.66
N PHE A 95 5.95 12.52 11.73
CA PHE A 95 5.33 11.20 11.75
C PHE A 95 6.17 10.23 12.59
#